data_AF-A0A1I6R7M6-F1
#
_entry.id   AF-A0A1I6R7M6-F1
#
_cell.length_a   1.000
_cell.length_b   1.000
_cell.length_c   1.000
_cell.angle_alpha   90.00
_cell.angle_beta   90.00
_cell.angle_gamma   90.00
#
_symmetry.space_group_name_H-M   'P 1'
#
loop_
_entity.id
_entity.type
_entity.pdbx_description
1 polymer ?
#
loop_
_entity_poly.entity_id
_entity_poly.type
_entity_poly.pdbx_seq_one_letter_code
_entity_poly.pdbx_strand_id
1 'polypeptide(L)'
;MSNKRLKRNALQGRVIQKKETTFSELLVPFPMYSERVMPGSDQVIAYPLLEVNVALSKKNLSGIFVVDILLVTSLFNRSVGNQLNNKTIVKRGIDVPPTASKPILRVDFAPTIENLARYVYTKVRPAFARTLERRNIQLDYVTATTTIGKASFGRRRPSSS
;
A
#
# COMPACT_ATOMS: atom_id res chain seq x y z
N MET A 1 65.19 -1.07 39.26
CA MET A 1 65.03 -1.22 37.80
C MET A 1 63.73 -1.99 37.57
N SER A 2 62.63 -1.33 37.18
CA SER A 2 62.17 -1.15 35.78
C SER A 2 61.78 -2.50 35.13
N ASN A 3 60.59 -2.76 34.57
CA ASN A 3 59.49 -1.89 34.19
C ASN A 3 58.18 -2.70 34.05
N LYS A 4 57.05 -2.07 34.42
CA LYS A 4 55.68 -2.43 34.01
C LYS A 4 55.57 -2.36 32.48
N ARG A 5 54.80 -3.26 31.85
CA ARG A 5 53.71 -2.95 30.88
C ARG A 5 53.32 -4.17 30.05
N LEU A 6 52.10 -4.65 30.33
CA LEU A 6 51.03 -4.88 29.35
C LEU A 6 51.46 -4.83 27.87
N LYS A 7 51.68 -5.98 27.24
CA LYS A 7 51.56 -6.08 25.78
C LYS A 7 50.08 -6.25 25.42
N ARG A 8 49.41 -5.09 25.33
CA ARG A 8 48.25 -4.90 24.46
C ARG A 8 48.74 -4.86 23.01
N ASN A 9 48.21 -5.76 22.19
CA ASN A 9 48.04 -5.65 20.74
C ASN A 9 46.80 -6.52 20.48
N ALA A 10 45.55 -6.05 20.53
CA ALA A 10 44.95 -5.00 19.71
C ALA A 10 45.38 -5.14 18.25
N LEU A 11 44.57 -5.84 17.45
CA LEU A 11 44.11 -5.47 16.10
C LEU A 11 43.65 -6.73 15.35
N GLN A 12 42.34 -6.96 15.38
CA GLN A 12 41.49 -7.32 14.22
C GLN A 12 40.15 -7.90 14.69
N GLY A 13 39.54 -7.27 15.69
CA GLY A 13 38.07 -7.24 15.70
C GLY A 13 37.65 -6.34 14.55
N ARG A 14 37.37 -6.92 13.37
CA ARG A 14 36.52 -6.25 12.39
C ARG A 14 35.20 -5.99 13.12
N VAL A 15 35.05 -4.79 13.66
CA VAL A 15 33.74 -4.27 14.01
C VAL A 15 33.04 -4.13 12.66
N ILE A 16 32.37 -5.20 12.24
CA ILE A 16 31.33 -5.12 11.24
C ILE A 16 30.27 -4.27 11.92
N GLN A 17 30.39 -2.94 11.80
CA GLN A 17 29.25 -2.07 12.00
C GLN A 17 28.24 -2.55 10.97
N LYS A 18 27.32 -3.42 11.42
CA LYS A 18 26.08 -3.70 10.70
C LYS A 18 25.46 -2.33 10.54
N LYS A 19 25.63 -1.74 9.36
CA LYS A 19 25.01 -0.48 8.99
C LYS A 19 23.52 -0.77 9.05
N GLU A 20 22.90 -0.44 10.18
CA GLU A 20 21.46 -0.62 10.35
C GLU A 20 20.81 0.10 9.19
N THR A 21 20.25 -0.70 8.28
CA THR A 21 19.57 -0.14 7.13
C THR A 21 18.25 0.39 7.67
N THR A 22 18.21 1.67 7.99
CA THR A 22 16.98 2.34 8.39
C THR A 22 16.07 2.38 7.17
N PHE A 23 14.92 1.72 7.27
CA PHE A 23 13.84 1.83 6.31
C PHE A 23 12.84 2.84 6.85
N SER A 24 12.40 3.75 6.01
CA SER A 24 11.36 4.70 6.36
C SER A 24 10.15 4.41 5.51
N GLU A 25 9.00 4.27 6.17
CA GLU A 25 7.71 4.02 5.55
C GLU A 25 6.99 5.35 5.33
N LEU A 26 6.47 5.54 4.11
CA LEU A 26 5.56 6.60 3.74
C LEU A 26 4.21 5.96 3.47
N LEU A 27 3.18 6.38 4.22
CA LEU A 27 1.80 6.01 3.98
C LEU A 27 1.10 7.15 3.22
N VAL A 28 0.62 6.87 2.01
CA VAL A 28 -0.12 7.83 1.19
C VAL A 28 -1.60 7.46 1.18
N PRO A 29 -2.48 8.27 1.81
CA PRO A 29 -3.92 8.02 1.83
C PRO A 29 -4.59 8.49 0.53
N PHE A 30 -5.52 7.69 0.04
CA PHE A 30 -6.40 7.99 -1.09
C PHE A 30 -7.86 7.87 -0.64
N PRO A 31 -8.47 8.98 -0.19
CA PRO A 31 -9.89 9.01 0.11
C PRO A 31 -10.69 8.62 -1.13
N MET A 32 -11.66 7.75 -0.96
CA MET A 32 -12.56 7.33 -2.03
C MET A 32 -13.90 6.94 -1.44
N TYR A 33 -14.95 7.01 -2.25
CA TYR A 33 -16.27 6.62 -1.77
C TYR A 33 -16.92 5.70 -2.79
N SER A 34 -16.78 4.40 -2.57
CA SER A 34 -17.28 3.39 -3.52
C SER A 34 -18.17 2.37 -2.83
N GLU A 35 -19.35 2.18 -3.40
CA GLU A 35 -20.30 1.17 -3.00
C GLU A 35 -19.80 -0.21 -3.43
N ARG A 36 -20.29 -1.25 -2.77
CA ARG A 36 -19.91 -2.65 -3.04
C ARG A 36 -21.16 -3.50 -2.99
N VAL A 37 -21.27 -4.48 -3.88
CA VAL A 37 -22.36 -5.46 -3.89
C VAL A 37 -21.77 -6.85 -3.70
N MET A 38 -22.07 -7.50 -2.57
CA MET A 38 -21.61 -8.87 -2.34
C MET A 38 -22.40 -9.85 -3.22
N PRO A 39 -21.76 -10.93 -3.71
CA PRO A 39 -22.49 -12.05 -4.27
C PRO A 39 -23.54 -12.56 -3.27
N GLY A 40 -24.78 -12.76 -3.73
CA GLY A 40 -25.89 -13.20 -2.87
C GLY A 40 -26.56 -12.09 -2.07
N SER A 41 -26.16 -10.82 -2.23
CA SER A 41 -26.86 -9.68 -1.68
C SER A 41 -27.73 -9.02 -2.76
N ASP A 42 -28.96 -8.70 -2.39
CA ASP A 42 -29.95 -7.94 -3.16
C ASP A 42 -29.83 -6.43 -2.95
N GLN A 43 -28.82 -5.98 -2.20
CA GLN A 43 -28.61 -4.59 -1.83
C GLN A 43 -27.15 -4.18 -1.96
N VAL A 44 -26.93 -2.87 -2.07
CA VAL A 44 -25.62 -2.28 -1.83
C VAL A 44 -25.26 -2.48 -0.36
N ILE A 45 -24.05 -2.98 -0.09
CA ILE A 45 -23.56 -3.16 1.27
C ILE A 45 -23.42 -1.78 1.92
N ALA A 46 -23.94 -1.63 3.15
CA ALA A 46 -23.86 -0.41 3.96
C ALA A 46 -22.42 0.01 4.38
N TYR A 47 -21.39 -0.70 3.91
CA TYR A 47 -20.00 -0.51 4.28
C TYR A 47 -19.14 -0.19 3.05
N PRO A 48 -19.22 1.05 2.54
CA PRO A 48 -18.50 1.46 1.35
C PRO A 48 -16.99 1.44 1.59
N LEU A 49 -16.24 1.32 0.49
CA LEU A 49 -14.81 1.61 0.48
C LEU A 49 -14.63 3.11 0.69
N LEU A 50 -13.94 3.48 1.78
CA LEU A 50 -13.72 4.86 2.21
C LEU A 50 -12.33 5.39 1.86
N GLU A 51 -11.36 4.48 1.83
CA GLU A 51 -9.97 4.88 1.66
C GLU A 51 -9.16 3.71 1.14
N VAL A 52 -8.16 4.04 0.34
CA VAL A 52 -7.04 3.14 0.09
C VAL A 52 -5.75 3.82 0.54
N ASN A 53 -4.95 3.14 1.34
CA ASN A 53 -3.61 3.58 1.68
C ASN A 53 -2.57 2.82 0.89
N VAL A 54 -1.54 3.51 0.41
CA VAL A 54 -0.38 2.91 -0.22
C VAL A 54 0.84 3.13 0.67
N ALA A 55 1.45 2.04 1.14
CA ALA A 55 2.67 2.08 1.93
C ALA A 55 3.90 1.87 1.06
N LEU A 56 4.87 2.76 1.20
CA LEU A 56 6.11 2.78 0.43
C LEU A 56 7.30 2.83 1.38
N SER A 57 8.35 2.07 1.11
CA SER A 57 9.62 2.21 1.83
C SER A 57 10.71 2.79 0.95
N LYS A 58 11.54 3.62 1.56
CA LYS A 58 12.77 4.16 0.96
C LYS A 58 13.98 3.77 1.82
N LYS A 59 15.07 3.36 1.17
CA LYS A 59 16.35 3.10 1.84
C LYS A 59 17.16 4.40 1.91
N ASN A 60 17.61 4.78 3.11
CA ASN A 60 18.37 6.00 3.43
C ASN A 60 17.61 7.31 3.13
N LEU A 61 17.05 7.94 4.17
CA LEU A 61 16.38 9.23 4.06
C LEU A 61 17.35 10.40 4.10
N SER A 62 17.69 10.94 2.93
CA SER A 62 18.11 12.32 2.81
C SER A 62 17.15 13.03 1.87
N GLY A 63 16.22 13.80 2.43
CA GLY A 63 15.50 14.87 1.72
C GLY A 63 14.41 14.46 0.72
N ILE A 64 13.26 15.14 0.88
CA ILE A 64 12.17 15.36 -0.08
C ILE A 64 11.25 14.16 -0.36
N PHE A 65 10.26 13.96 0.51
CA PHE A 65 9.08 13.11 0.27
C PHE A 65 7.97 13.79 -0.53
N VAL A 66 7.93 15.13 -0.58
CA VAL A 66 6.79 15.88 -1.15
C VAL A 66 6.64 15.65 -2.66
N VAL A 67 7.75 15.64 -3.40
CA VAL A 67 7.76 15.35 -4.85
C VAL A 67 7.30 13.92 -5.14
N ASP A 68 7.57 12.99 -4.20
CA ASP A 68 7.21 11.59 -4.36
C ASP A 68 5.70 11.37 -4.12
N ILE A 69 5.02 12.16 -3.26
CA ILE A 69 3.57 12.04 -3.03
C ILE A 69 2.77 12.39 -4.28
N LEU A 70 3.05 13.52 -4.96
CA LEU A 70 2.31 13.90 -6.18
C LEU A 70 2.49 12.87 -7.30
N LEU A 71 3.70 12.34 -7.44
CA LEU A 71 4.00 11.28 -8.38
C LEU A 71 3.24 10.00 -8.05
N VAL A 72 3.24 9.59 -6.78
CA VAL A 72 2.51 8.42 -6.27
C VAL A 72 1.01 8.57 -6.52
N THR A 73 0.44 9.75 -6.25
CA THR A 73 -0.97 10.06 -6.53
C THR A 73 -1.29 9.97 -8.02
N SER A 74 -0.45 10.53 -8.88
CA SER A 74 -0.62 10.44 -10.34
C SER A 74 -0.54 8.99 -10.84
N LEU A 75 0.39 8.19 -10.32
CA LEU A 75 0.52 6.78 -10.66
C LEU A 75 -0.69 5.98 -10.17
N PHE A 76 -1.16 6.25 -8.96
CA PHE A 76 -2.33 5.60 -8.37
C PHE A 76 -3.59 5.86 -9.19
N ASN A 77 -3.89 7.14 -9.46
CA ASN A 77 -5.10 7.54 -10.19
C ASN A 77 -5.13 6.99 -11.62
N ARG A 78 -3.99 7.01 -12.33
CA ARG A 78 -3.87 6.41 -13.67
C ARG A 78 -4.02 4.89 -13.66
N SER A 79 -3.51 4.23 -12.63
CA SER A 79 -3.53 2.76 -12.56
C SER A 79 -4.89 2.22 -12.16
N VAL A 80 -5.54 2.85 -11.17
CA VAL A 80 -6.75 2.29 -10.56
C VAL A 80 -7.66 3.31 -9.86
N GLY A 81 -7.11 4.40 -9.31
CA GLY A 81 -7.88 5.34 -8.47
C GLY A 81 -9.11 5.92 -9.17
N ASN A 82 -8.95 6.41 -10.40
CA ASN A 82 -10.06 6.97 -11.19
C ASN A 82 -11.10 5.92 -11.60
N GLN A 83 -10.71 4.65 -11.68
CA GLN A 83 -11.62 3.56 -12.02
C GLN A 83 -12.48 3.17 -10.81
N LEU A 84 -11.90 3.17 -9.60
CA LEU A 84 -12.59 2.75 -8.39
C LEU A 84 -13.44 3.84 -7.79
N ASN A 85 -12.98 5.10 -7.79
CA ASN A 85 -13.62 6.16 -7.04
C ASN A 85 -15.03 6.48 -7.57
N ASN A 86 -15.96 6.71 -6.65
CA ASN A 86 -17.36 7.03 -6.94
C ASN A 86 -18.05 6.00 -7.88
N LYS A 87 -17.85 4.71 -7.58
CA LYS A 87 -18.48 3.59 -8.30
C LYS A 87 -19.26 2.67 -7.38
N THR A 88 -20.18 1.91 -7.95
CA THR A 88 -20.73 0.69 -7.35
C THR A 88 -19.98 -0.50 -7.91
N ILE A 89 -19.17 -1.15 -7.08
CA ILE A 89 -18.30 -2.26 -7.48
C ILE A 89 -19.10 -3.56 -7.37
N VAL A 90 -19.28 -4.25 -8.49
CA VAL A 90 -20.11 -5.45 -8.60
C VAL A 90 -19.35 -6.54 -9.33
N LYS A 91 -19.45 -7.80 -8.88
CA LYS A 91 -18.86 -8.91 -9.63
C LYS A 91 -19.58 -9.10 -10.98
N ARG A 92 -18.85 -9.42 -12.04
CA ARG A 92 -19.46 -9.82 -13.33
C ARG A 92 -20.42 -10.99 -13.14
N GLY A 93 -21.56 -10.94 -13.81
CA GLY A 93 -22.62 -11.94 -13.70
C GLY A 93 -23.51 -11.81 -12.46
N ILE A 94 -23.26 -10.84 -11.57
CA ILE A 94 -24.19 -10.51 -10.48
C ILE A 94 -25.11 -9.38 -10.93
N ASP A 95 -26.38 -9.47 -10.54
CA ASP A 95 -27.39 -8.45 -10.77
C ASP A 95 -27.07 -7.19 -9.98
N VAL A 96 -27.38 -6.04 -10.56
CA VAL A 96 -27.16 -4.74 -9.92
C VAL A 96 -28.42 -4.41 -9.14
N PRO A 97 -28.32 -4.18 -7.82
CA PRO A 97 -29.48 -3.84 -7.02
C PRO A 97 -30.03 -2.46 -7.44
N PRO A 98 -31.35 -2.25 -7.41
CA PRO A 98 -31.96 -0.96 -7.76
C PRO A 98 -31.57 0.16 -6.78
N THR A 99 -31.02 -0.19 -5.61
CA THR A 99 -30.49 0.74 -4.61
C THR A 99 -29.09 1.28 -4.94
N ALA A 100 -28.45 0.80 -6.01
CA ALA A 100 -27.16 1.33 -6.47
C ALA A 100 -27.30 2.78 -6.94
N SER A 101 -26.56 3.70 -6.31
CA SER A 101 -26.66 5.14 -6.59
C SER A 101 -25.56 5.67 -7.50
N LYS A 102 -24.53 4.86 -7.78
CA LYS A 102 -23.32 5.27 -8.51
C LYS A 102 -23.14 4.49 -9.81
N PRO A 103 -22.30 4.99 -10.74
CA PRO A 103 -21.96 4.24 -11.94
C PRO A 103 -21.36 2.86 -11.62
N ILE A 104 -21.79 1.84 -12.36
CA ILE A 104 -21.40 0.45 -12.11
C ILE A 104 -19.99 0.18 -12.63
N LEU A 105 -19.14 -0.37 -11.77
CA LEU A 105 -17.87 -0.98 -12.14
C LEU A 105 -17.97 -2.49 -11.96
N ARG A 106 -17.95 -3.22 -13.09
CA ARG A 106 -17.93 -4.68 -13.06
C ARG A 106 -16.50 -5.22 -12.93
N VAL A 107 -16.29 -6.09 -11.96
CA VAL A 107 -15.00 -6.74 -11.68
C VAL A 107 -15.11 -8.27 -11.71
N ASP A 108 -14.00 -8.97 -11.91
CA ASP A 108 -13.99 -10.44 -12.04
C ASP A 108 -13.87 -11.17 -10.69
N PHE A 109 -13.96 -10.44 -9.57
CA PHE A 109 -13.82 -10.95 -8.21
C PHE A 109 -14.97 -10.49 -7.32
N ALA A 110 -15.20 -11.17 -6.19
CA ALA A 110 -16.16 -10.70 -5.18
C ALA A 110 -15.60 -9.45 -4.48
N PRO A 111 -16.32 -8.32 -4.42
CA PRO A 111 -15.81 -7.04 -3.92
C PRO A 111 -15.67 -6.98 -2.39
N THR A 112 -15.04 -8.00 -1.78
CA THR A 112 -14.58 -7.96 -0.39
C THR A 112 -13.43 -6.98 -0.24
N ILE A 113 -13.17 -6.54 1.00
CA ILE A 113 -12.07 -5.61 1.29
C ILE A 113 -10.70 -6.21 0.98
N GLU A 114 -10.51 -7.51 1.21
CA GLU A 114 -9.28 -8.24 0.94
C GLU A 114 -9.02 -8.33 -0.56
N ASN A 115 -10.06 -8.64 -1.35
CA ASN A 115 -9.95 -8.71 -2.79
C ASN A 115 -9.72 -7.33 -3.40
N LEU A 116 -10.30 -6.28 -2.84
CA LEU A 116 -10.04 -4.90 -3.26
C LEU A 116 -8.59 -4.49 -2.97
N ALA A 117 -8.07 -4.75 -1.77
CA ALA A 117 -6.67 -4.47 -1.43
C ALA A 117 -5.72 -5.21 -2.39
N ARG A 118 -5.99 -6.49 -2.67
CA ARG A 118 -5.23 -7.30 -3.64
C ARG A 118 -5.31 -6.74 -5.06
N TYR A 119 -6.52 -6.40 -5.51
CA TYR A 119 -6.75 -5.82 -6.83
C TYR A 119 -5.97 -4.53 -7.02
N VAL A 120 -6.08 -3.60 -6.05
CA VAL A 120 -5.36 -2.33 -6.10
C VAL A 120 -3.86 -2.55 -6.12
N TYR A 121 -3.31 -3.35 -5.21
CA TYR A 121 -1.88 -3.67 -5.19
C TYR A 121 -1.40 -4.21 -6.54
N THR A 122 -2.15 -5.13 -7.14
CA THR A 122 -1.83 -5.73 -8.44
C THR A 122 -1.85 -4.70 -9.57
N LYS A 123 -2.77 -3.74 -9.52
CA LYS A 123 -2.87 -2.67 -10.54
C LYS A 123 -1.77 -1.62 -10.42
N VAL A 124 -1.40 -1.23 -9.20
CA VAL A 124 -0.40 -0.16 -8.99
C VAL A 124 1.03 -0.66 -9.08
N ARG A 125 1.31 -1.91 -8.67
CA ARG A 125 2.66 -2.47 -8.60
C ARG A 125 3.48 -2.30 -9.88
N PRO A 126 2.97 -2.59 -11.10
CA PRO A 126 3.77 -2.45 -12.32
C PRO A 126 4.14 -1.00 -12.65
N ALA A 127 3.27 -0.04 -12.34
CA ALA A 127 3.56 1.38 -12.54
C ALA A 127 4.57 1.87 -11.51
N PHE A 128 4.41 1.45 -10.25
CA PHE A 128 5.30 1.81 -9.16
C PHE A 128 6.69 1.21 -9.35
N ALA A 129 6.80 -0.06 -9.73
CA ALA A 129 8.08 -0.71 -10.01
C ALA A 129 8.86 0.02 -11.11
N ARG A 130 8.20 0.33 -12.23
CA ARG A 130 8.83 1.02 -13.37
C ARG A 130 9.32 2.43 -13.04
N THR A 131 8.63 3.16 -12.17
CA THR A 131 8.88 4.59 -11.94
C THR A 131 9.63 4.87 -10.62
N LEU A 132 9.32 4.14 -9.55
CA LEU A 132 9.78 4.44 -8.19
C LEU A 132 10.99 3.60 -7.76
N GLU A 133 11.19 2.39 -8.30
CA GLU A 133 12.36 1.57 -7.91
C GLU A 133 13.68 2.23 -8.30
N ARG A 134 13.70 2.98 -9.42
CA ARG A 134 14.85 3.82 -9.83
C ARG A 134 15.21 4.89 -8.80
N ARG A 135 14.28 5.23 -7.91
CA ARG A 135 14.44 6.20 -6.81
C ARG A 135 14.68 5.51 -5.46
N ASN A 136 14.96 4.21 -5.45
CA ASN A 136 15.05 3.37 -4.25
C ASN A 136 13.78 3.39 -3.39
N ILE A 137 12.63 3.62 -4.02
CA ILE A 137 11.30 3.58 -3.38
C ILE A 137 10.61 2.30 -3.81
N GLN A 138 10.03 1.60 -2.84
CA GLN A 138 9.43 0.29 -3.08
C GLN A 138 8.03 0.23 -2.48
N LEU A 139 7.09 -0.36 -3.23
CA LEU A 139 5.73 -0.62 -2.76
C LEU A 139 5.71 -1.78 -1.76
N ASP A 140 5.35 -1.48 -0.51
CA ASP A 140 5.25 -2.46 0.56
C ASP A 140 3.91 -3.15 0.59
N TYR A 141 2.85 -2.37 0.80
CA TYR A 141 1.49 -2.90 0.87
C TYR A 141 0.46 -1.83 0.50
N VAL A 142 -0.74 -2.32 0.22
CA VAL A 142 -1.94 -1.51 0.05
C VAL A 142 -2.93 -1.91 1.15
N THR A 143 -3.60 -0.92 1.75
CA THR A 143 -4.69 -1.16 2.70
C THR A 143 -5.98 -0.59 2.14
N ALA A 144 -7.05 -1.39 2.06
CA ALA A 144 -8.40 -0.92 1.76
C ALA A 144 -9.19 -0.82 3.07
N THR A 145 -9.88 0.31 3.28
CA THR A 145 -10.62 0.62 4.50
C THR A 145 -12.10 0.84 4.21
N THR A 146 -12.95 0.29 5.06
CA THR A 146 -14.41 0.50 5.09
C THR A 146 -14.82 0.97 6.48
N THR A 147 -16.10 1.30 6.67
CA THR A 147 -16.66 1.70 7.97
C THR A 147 -16.52 0.62 9.06
N ILE A 148 -16.46 -0.67 8.70
CA ILE A 148 -16.42 -1.78 9.67
C ILE A 148 -15.09 -2.53 9.74
N GLY A 149 -14.11 -2.17 8.90
CA GLY A 149 -12.88 -2.92 8.85
C GLY A 149 -11.92 -2.50 7.76
N LYS A 150 -10.70 -3.01 7.85
CA LYS A 150 -9.60 -2.77 6.92
C LYS A 150 -8.93 -4.08 6.54
N ALA A 151 -8.43 -4.16 5.32
CA ALA A 151 -7.63 -5.29 4.86
C ALA A 151 -6.39 -4.80 4.11
N SER A 152 -5.26 -5.48 4.32
CA SER A 152 -3.98 -5.12 3.70
C SER A 152 -3.45 -6.25 2.82
N PHE A 153 -2.84 -5.90 1.70
CA PHE A 153 -2.18 -6.85 0.80
C PHE A 153 -0.86 -6.27 0.29
N GLY A 154 0.22 -7.07 0.35
CA GLY A 154 1.53 -6.65 -0.11
C GLY A 154 2.65 -7.59 0.26
N ARG A 155 3.88 -7.15 -0.01
CA ARG A 155 5.13 -7.89 0.27
C ARG A 155 5.54 -7.84 1.74
N ARG A 156 5.17 -6.76 2.45
CA ARG A 156 5.39 -6.58 3.89
C ARG A 156 4.05 -6.42 4.57
N ARG A 157 3.94 -6.91 5.81
CA ARG A 157 2.75 -6.66 6.63
C ARG A 157 2.84 -5.24 7.22
N PRO A 158 1.69 -4.58 7.46
CA PRO A 158 1.68 -3.37 8.26
C PRO A 158 2.39 -3.63 9.59
N SER A 159 3.25 -2.71 10.03
CA SER A 159 3.73 -2.74 11.41
C SER A 159 2.51 -2.61 12.32
N SER A 160 2.31 -3.57 13.22
CA SER A 160 1.28 -3.47 14.26
C SER A 160 1.58 -2.22 15.10
N SER A 161 0.72 -1.20 14.96
CA SER A 161 0.62 -0.07 15.87
C SER A 161 -0.23 -0.41 17.08
#